data_AF-X1MYM5-F1
#
_entry.id   AF-X1MYM5-F1
#
_cell.length_a   1.000
_cell.length_b   1.000
_cell.length_c   1.000
_cell.angle_alpha   90.00
_cell.angle_beta   90.00
_cell.angle_gamma   90.00
#
_symmetry.space_group_name_H-M   'P 1'
#
loop_
_entity.id
_entity.type
_entity.pdbx_description
1 polymer ?
#
loop_
_entity_poly.entity_id
_entity_poly.type
_entity_poly.pdbx_seq_one_letter_code
_entity_poly.pdbx_strand_id
1 'polypeptide(L)'
;MAEWYYFTDQPSPVAKWVYFTSKPDIADVVLTSDPWVLPIWSAVIEATRSGDIDPLPKEVSELGLFISTRLNILPRIIARINSEVKELFLASESHESKHEFYDGTQGYAFTIDANLKYNLLADIDSILFELNSVCELMSALFEKLYFHAGKPIGKGKVGLEVNRVIEKAGQDAGWFQNLDLHRNFFI
;
A
#
# COMPACT_ATOMS: atom_id res chain seq x y z
N MET A 1 0.16 15.00 -14.71
CA MET A 1 -0.77 14.31 -15.64
C MET A 1 -2.18 14.67 -15.21
N ALA A 2 -3.01 15.19 -16.11
CA ALA A 2 -4.41 15.46 -15.81
C ALA A 2 -5.19 14.13 -15.85
N GLU A 3 -5.88 13.79 -14.75
CA GLU A 3 -6.80 12.67 -14.73
C GLU A 3 -8.14 13.12 -15.32
N TRP A 4 -8.62 12.38 -16.31
CA TRP A 4 -9.93 12.58 -16.91
C TRP A 4 -10.90 11.57 -16.30
N TYR A 5 -11.98 12.06 -15.70
CA TYR A 5 -13.03 11.24 -15.11
C TYR A 5 -14.18 11.12 -16.11
N TYR A 6 -14.60 9.88 -16.41
CA TYR A 6 -15.74 9.58 -17.27
C TYR A 6 -16.94 9.15 -16.42
N PHE A 7 -18.12 9.69 -16.72
CA PHE A 7 -19.36 9.43 -16.00
C PHE A 7 -20.31 8.60 -16.88
N THR A 8 -20.75 7.45 -16.40
CA THR A 8 -21.74 6.60 -17.08
C THR A 8 -22.46 5.72 -16.06
N ASP A 9 -23.72 5.42 -16.32
CA ASP A 9 -24.57 4.50 -15.57
C ASP A 9 -24.42 3.03 -16.03
N GLN A 10 -23.65 2.80 -17.11
CA GLN A 10 -23.33 1.49 -17.67
C GLN A 10 -21.82 1.19 -17.57
N PRO A 11 -21.41 -0.08 -17.34
CA PRO A 11 -20.00 -0.46 -17.35
C PRO A 11 -19.42 -0.27 -18.76
N SER A 12 -18.40 0.57 -18.91
CA SER A 12 -17.69 0.70 -20.20
C SER A 12 -16.42 -0.16 -20.24
N PRO A 13 -15.99 -0.54 -21.45
CA PRO A 13 -14.84 -1.42 -21.62
C PRO A 13 -13.48 -0.70 -21.57
N VAL A 14 -13.43 0.63 -21.34
CA VAL A 14 -12.23 1.44 -21.69
C VAL A 14 -11.70 2.38 -20.58
N ALA A 15 -12.36 2.54 -19.43
CA ALA A 15 -11.97 3.56 -18.45
C ALA A 15 -11.38 3.00 -17.14
N LYS A 16 -10.53 3.79 -16.46
CA LYS A 16 -10.28 3.63 -15.02
C LYS A 16 -11.53 4.19 -14.30
N TRP A 17 -12.25 3.31 -13.62
CA TRP A 17 -13.61 3.56 -13.14
C TRP A 17 -13.63 4.33 -11.82
N VAL A 18 -14.49 5.35 -11.73
CA VAL A 18 -15.04 5.85 -10.47
C VAL A 18 -16.55 5.52 -10.52
N TYR A 19 -17.02 4.64 -9.63
CA TYR A 19 -18.43 4.25 -9.59
C TYR A 19 -19.25 5.21 -8.73
N PHE A 20 -20.30 5.78 -9.32
CA PHE A 20 -21.42 6.35 -8.57
C PHE A 20 -22.73 5.77 -9.13
N THR A 21 -23.59 5.29 -8.24
CA THR A 21 -24.93 4.79 -8.57
C THR A 21 -25.98 5.70 -7.96
N SER A 22 -27.12 5.86 -8.63
CA SER A 22 -28.29 6.60 -8.13
C SER A 22 -29.07 5.84 -7.05
N LYS A 23 -28.64 4.63 -6.72
CA LYS A 23 -29.19 3.79 -5.64
C LYS A 23 -28.14 3.62 -4.53
N PRO A 24 -28.17 4.47 -3.48
CA PRO A 24 -27.13 4.50 -2.45
C PRO A 24 -26.95 3.18 -1.68
N ASP A 25 -27.98 2.34 -1.68
CA ASP A 25 -28.03 0.96 -1.16
C ASP A 25 -27.21 -0.05 -1.98
N ILE A 26 -26.80 0.31 -3.19
CA ILE A 26 -25.95 -0.49 -4.10
C ILE A 26 -24.61 0.22 -4.37
N ALA A 27 -24.38 1.37 -3.72
CA ALA A 27 -23.22 2.21 -3.95
C ALA A 27 -22.03 1.74 -3.13
N ASP A 28 -21.38 0.69 -3.58
CA ASP A 28 -19.96 0.50 -3.28
C ASP A 28 -19.21 1.58 -4.07
N VAL A 29 -19.07 2.76 -3.47
CA VAL A 29 -18.23 3.85 -4.00
C VAL A 29 -16.79 3.36 -3.93
N VAL A 30 -16.38 2.64 -4.98
CA VAL A 30 -15.00 2.20 -5.19
C VAL A 30 -14.24 3.40 -5.76
N LEU A 31 -13.80 4.29 -4.87
CA LEU A 31 -12.73 5.25 -5.15
C LEU A 31 -11.40 4.48 -5.16
N THR A 32 -11.19 3.62 -6.16
CA THR A 32 -9.92 2.90 -6.27
C THR A 32 -9.35 3.10 -7.67
N SER A 33 -8.42 4.04 -7.78
CA SER A 33 -7.56 4.22 -8.95
C SER A 33 -6.65 3.01 -9.23
N ASP A 34 -6.65 2.00 -8.35
CA ASP A 34 -5.83 0.79 -8.44
C ASP A 34 -6.69 -0.44 -8.85
N PRO A 35 -6.45 -1.03 -10.05
CA PRO A 35 -7.20 -2.19 -10.54
C PRO A 35 -6.77 -3.53 -9.91
N TRP A 36 -5.85 -3.56 -8.94
CA TRP A 36 -5.28 -4.81 -8.38
C TRP A 36 -6.33 -5.83 -7.93
N VAL A 37 -7.47 -5.34 -7.42
CA VAL A 37 -8.54 -6.18 -6.85
C VAL A 37 -9.51 -6.71 -7.92
N LEU A 38 -9.55 -6.10 -9.11
CA LEU A 38 -10.51 -6.45 -10.16
C LEU A 38 -10.41 -7.91 -10.65
N PRO A 39 -9.21 -8.49 -10.85
CA PRO A 39 -9.10 -9.90 -11.22
C PRO A 39 -9.68 -10.83 -10.14
N ILE A 40 -9.50 -10.47 -8.86
CA ILE A 40 -10.02 -11.23 -7.73
C ILE A 40 -11.55 -11.18 -7.73
N TRP A 41 -12.13 -9.98 -7.82
CA TRP A 41 -13.58 -9.81 -7.88
C TRP A 41 -14.22 -10.46 -9.09
N SER A 42 -13.58 -10.37 -10.26
CA SER A 42 -14.08 -11.01 -11.47
C SER A 42 -14.15 -12.53 -11.31
N ALA A 43 -13.09 -13.15 -10.76
CA ALA A 43 -13.06 -14.58 -10.50
C ALA A 43 -14.14 -15.02 -9.48
N VAL A 44 -14.37 -14.22 -8.45
CA VAL A 44 -15.42 -14.53 -7.46
C VAL A 44 -16.81 -14.37 -8.05
N ILE A 45 -17.09 -13.29 -8.78
CA ILE A 45 -18.38 -13.08 -9.45
C ILE A 45 -18.68 -14.22 -10.43
N GLU A 46 -17.68 -14.67 -11.18
CA GLU A 46 -17.82 -15.80 -12.10
C GLU A 46 -18.17 -17.08 -11.35
N ALA A 47 -17.44 -17.41 -10.27
CA ALA A 47 -17.68 -18.59 -9.45
C ALA A 47 -19.05 -18.55 -8.71
N THR A 48 -19.50 -17.37 -8.27
CA THR A 48 -20.85 -17.23 -7.70
C THR A 48 -21.93 -17.41 -8.77
N ARG A 49 -21.73 -16.92 -9.99
CA ARG A 49 -22.69 -17.06 -11.10
C ARG A 49 -22.79 -18.50 -11.61
N SER A 50 -21.70 -19.26 -11.59
CA SER A 50 -21.71 -20.70 -11.91
C SER A 50 -22.33 -21.54 -10.80
N GLY A 51 -22.54 -20.98 -9.60
CA GLY A 51 -23.06 -21.70 -8.44
C GLY A 51 -22.00 -22.56 -7.73
N ASP A 52 -20.72 -22.35 -8.02
CA ASP A 52 -19.61 -23.08 -7.40
C ASP A 52 -19.36 -22.63 -5.94
N ILE A 53 -19.68 -21.37 -5.64
CA ILE A 53 -19.55 -20.76 -4.30
C ILE A 53 -20.75 -19.84 -4.00
N ASP A 54 -21.01 -19.63 -2.71
CA ASP A 54 -21.98 -18.63 -2.25
C ASP A 54 -21.52 -17.20 -2.59
N PRO A 55 -22.41 -16.19 -2.53
CA PRO A 55 -22.00 -14.79 -2.63
C PRO A 55 -21.02 -14.39 -1.51
N LEU A 56 -20.08 -13.50 -1.83
CA LEU A 56 -19.13 -12.95 -0.87
C LEU A 56 -19.85 -12.21 0.28
N PRO A 57 -19.42 -12.42 1.54
CA PRO A 57 -19.83 -11.57 2.64
C PRO A 57 -19.36 -10.13 2.44
N LYS A 58 -20.18 -9.16 2.86
CA LYS A 58 -19.91 -7.72 2.69
C LYS A 58 -18.58 -7.29 3.30
N GLU A 59 -18.20 -7.90 4.43
CA GLU A 59 -16.96 -7.60 5.13
C GLU A 59 -15.72 -7.88 4.27
N VAL A 60 -15.81 -8.82 3.32
CA VAL A 60 -14.71 -9.13 2.40
C VAL A 60 -14.58 -8.03 1.34
N SER A 61 -15.70 -7.52 0.83
CA SER A 61 -15.72 -6.39 -0.11
C SER A 61 -15.15 -5.11 0.51
N GLU A 62 -15.49 -4.83 1.77
CA GLU A 62 -14.99 -3.67 2.52
C GLU A 62 -13.46 -3.70 2.71
N LEU A 63 -12.88 -4.88 2.92
CA LEU A 63 -11.42 -5.05 3.01
C LEU A 63 -10.71 -4.62 1.72
N GLY A 64 -11.26 -4.94 0.56
CA GLY A 64 -10.68 -4.54 -0.72
C GLY A 64 -10.61 -3.02 -0.88
N LEU A 65 -11.62 -2.29 -0.39
CA LEU A 65 -11.64 -0.82 -0.38
C LEU A 65 -10.56 -0.25 0.56
N PHE A 66 -10.42 -0.80 1.76
CA PHE A 66 -9.40 -0.35 2.72
C PHE A 66 -7.98 -0.58 2.20
N ILE A 67 -7.70 -1.75 1.62
CA ILE A 67 -6.40 -2.05 1.01
C ILE A 67 -6.11 -1.06 -0.12
N SER A 68 -7.07 -0.88 -1.04
CA SER A 68 -6.91 0.02 -2.18
C SER A 68 -6.67 1.46 -1.76
N THR A 69 -7.37 1.94 -0.73
CA THR A 69 -7.17 3.29 -0.18
C THR A 69 -5.72 3.47 0.27
N ARG A 70 -5.20 2.53 1.06
CA ARG A 70 -3.83 2.59 1.57
C ARG A 70 -2.78 2.42 0.48
N LEU A 71 -2.97 1.51 -0.49
CA LEU A 71 -2.10 1.39 -1.67
C LEU A 71 -2.00 2.70 -2.46
N ASN A 72 -3.05 3.53 -2.47
CA ASN A 72 -3.02 4.86 -3.06
C ASN A 72 -2.36 5.93 -2.17
N ILE A 73 -2.33 5.74 -0.85
CA ILE A 73 -1.63 6.63 0.09
C ILE A 73 -0.10 6.42 -0.02
N LEU A 74 0.38 5.18 -0.07
CA LEU A 74 1.81 4.84 -0.11
C LEU A 74 2.63 5.67 -1.13
N PRO A 75 2.28 5.76 -2.43
CA PRO A 75 3.07 6.52 -3.39
C PRO A 75 3.11 8.02 -3.09
N ARG A 76 2.10 8.56 -2.40
CA ARG A 76 2.08 9.98 -1.98
C ARG A 76 3.05 10.23 -0.84
N ILE A 77 3.16 9.29 0.11
CA ILE A 77 4.16 9.37 1.18
C ILE A 77 5.57 9.24 0.60
N ILE A 78 5.79 8.24 -0.27
CA ILE A 78 7.09 8.03 -0.94
C ILE A 78 7.51 9.28 -1.73
N ALA A 79 6.58 9.94 -2.42
CA ALA A 79 6.88 11.18 -3.16
C ALA A 79 7.37 12.30 -2.23
N ARG A 80 6.80 12.44 -1.02
CA ARG A 80 7.24 13.43 -0.04
C ARG A 80 8.62 13.07 0.53
N ILE A 81 8.82 11.83 0.98
CA ILE A 81 10.12 11.33 1.46
C ILE A 81 11.22 11.61 0.42
N ASN A 82 10.98 11.27 -0.84
CA ASN A 82 11.96 11.50 -1.91
C ASN A 82 12.26 13.00 -2.12
N SER A 83 11.27 13.87 -1.97
CA SER A 83 11.46 15.33 -2.05
C SER A 83 12.31 15.83 -0.88
N GLU A 84 11.98 15.41 0.34
CA GLU A 84 12.65 15.85 1.57
C GLU A 84 14.09 15.32 1.65
N VAL A 85 14.31 14.06 1.27
CA VAL A 85 15.65 13.48 1.16
C VAL A 85 16.48 14.24 0.13
N LYS A 86 15.89 14.62 -1.02
CA LYS A 86 16.58 15.44 -2.01
C LYS A 86 16.95 16.81 -1.46
N GLU A 87 16.09 17.46 -0.68
CA GLU A 87 16.40 18.72 -0.01
C GLU A 87 17.54 18.56 1.00
N LEU A 88 17.59 17.46 1.75
CA LEU A 88 18.71 17.15 2.65
C LEU A 88 20.03 16.93 1.89
N PHE A 89 20.00 16.25 0.75
CA PHE A 89 21.19 16.11 -0.11
C PHE A 89 21.68 17.45 -0.63
N LEU A 90 20.78 18.32 -1.11
CA LEU A 90 21.15 19.66 -1.58
C LEU A 90 21.70 20.53 -0.43
N ALA A 91 21.15 20.39 0.78
CA ALA A 91 21.67 21.08 1.96
C ALA A 91 23.09 20.58 2.31
N SER A 92 23.38 19.28 2.16
CA SER A 92 24.69 18.74 2.47
C SER A 92 25.76 19.08 1.42
N GLU A 93 25.39 19.34 0.17
CA GLU A 93 26.31 19.87 -0.86
C GLU A 93 26.85 21.27 -0.53
N SER A 94 26.14 22.04 0.31
CA SER A 94 26.56 23.38 0.75
C SER A 94 27.50 23.37 1.96
N HIS A 95 28.12 22.23 2.28
CA HIS A 95 29.02 22.12 3.42
C HIS A 95 30.27 23.01 3.26
N GLU A 96 30.83 23.39 4.40
CA GLU A 96 32.06 24.18 4.52
C GLU A 96 32.98 23.42 5.48
N SER A 97 34.30 23.70 5.46
CA SER A 97 35.25 23.00 6.34
C SER A 97 34.92 23.12 7.84
N LYS A 98 34.17 24.16 8.25
CA LYS A 98 33.68 24.32 9.64
C LYS A 98 32.60 23.30 10.04
N HIS A 99 31.99 22.63 9.07
CA HIS A 99 30.93 21.64 9.24
C HIS A 99 31.48 20.21 9.33
N GLU A 100 32.77 19.98 9.06
CA GLU A 100 33.38 18.65 9.15
C GLU A 100 33.63 18.27 10.62
N PHE A 101 33.29 17.02 11.00
CA PHE A 101 33.70 16.49 12.30
C PHE A 101 35.21 16.21 12.31
N TYR A 102 35.80 16.13 13.51
CA TYR A 102 37.23 15.91 13.81
C TYR A 102 38.00 15.00 12.84
N ASP A 103 39.32 15.26 12.72
CA ASP A 103 40.28 14.43 11.99
C ASP A 103 40.11 12.93 12.34
N GLY A 104 39.65 12.15 11.36
CA GLY A 104 39.51 10.69 11.45
C GLY A 104 38.09 10.15 11.42
N THR A 105 37.05 10.97 11.49
CA THR A 105 35.64 10.53 11.32
C THR A 105 34.99 11.18 10.10
N GLN A 106 34.40 10.39 9.20
CA GLN A 106 33.61 10.93 8.10
C GLN A 106 32.24 11.36 8.60
N GLY A 107 31.98 12.67 8.61
CA GLY A 107 30.65 13.21 8.83
C GLY A 107 30.60 14.73 8.74
N TYR A 108 29.41 15.27 8.51
CA TYR A 108 29.15 16.70 8.45
C TYR A 108 28.06 17.09 9.44
N ALA A 109 28.27 18.18 10.18
CA ALA A 109 27.27 18.85 10.99
C ALA A 109 26.74 20.08 10.25
N PHE A 110 25.48 20.06 9.84
CA PHE A 110 24.84 21.20 9.20
C PHE A 110 23.49 21.50 9.85
N THR A 111 23.13 22.79 9.84
CA THR A 111 21.82 23.24 10.32
C THR A 111 20.78 22.89 9.26
N ILE A 112 19.85 22.02 9.60
CA ILE A 112 18.68 21.71 8.78
C ILE A 112 17.46 22.44 9.30
N ASP A 113 16.52 22.77 8.41
CA ASP A 113 15.19 23.23 8.82
C ASP A 113 14.55 22.16 9.72
N ALA A 114 14.07 22.58 10.89
CA ALA A 114 13.39 21.71 11.82
C ALA A 114 12.14 21.09 11.18
N ASN A 115 11.42 21.83 10.34
CA ASN A 115 10.24 21.29 9.65
C ASN A 115 10.62 20.15 8.70
N LEU A 116 11.67 20.35 7.88
CA LEU A 116 12.18 19.31 6.99
C LEU A 116 12.56 18.04 7.77
N LYS A 117 13.26 18.20 8.90
CA LYS A 117 13.63 17.08 9.78
C LYS A 117 12.41 16.32 10.30
N TYR A 118 11.46 17.03 10.92
CA TYR A 118 10.34 16.39 11.59
C TYR A 118 9.28 15.86 10.62
N ASN A 119 9.10 16.49 9.46
CA ASN A 119 8.24 15.99 8.40
C ASN A 119 8.79 14.68 7.80
N LEU A 120 10.09 14.63 7.50
CA LEU A 120 10.72 13.39 7.02
C LEU A 120 10.59 12.24 8.01
N LEU A 121 10.82 12.54 9.29
CA LEU A 121 10.61 11.57 10.36
C LEU A 121 9.15 11.09 10.40
N ALA A 122 8.19 12.00 10.36
CA ALA A 122 6.76 11.66 10.35
C ALA A 122 6.34 10.87 9.11
N ASP A 123 6.90 11.18 7.95
CA ASP A 123 6.60 10.48 6.70
C ASP A 123 7.23 9.08 6.66
N ILE A 124 8.43 8.90 7.22
CA ILE A 124 9.05 7.57 7.40
C ILE A 124 8.19 6.69 8.31
N ASP A 125 7.70 7.23 9.42
CA ASP A 125 6.81 6.49 10.31
C ASP A 125 5.46 6.18 9.64
N SER A 126 4.91 7.15 8.91
CA SER A 126 3.68 6.97 8.14
C SER A 126 3.82 5.87 7.09
N ILE A 127 4.93 5.80 6.34
CA ILE A 127 5.11 4.75 5.33
C ILE A 127 5.23 3.36 5.98
N LEU A 128 5.94 3.26 7.10
CA LEU A 128 6.09 2.00 7.83
C LEU A 128 4.74 1.52 8.40
N PHE A 129 3.97 2.44 8.97
CA PHE A 129 2.63 2.15 9.50
C PHE A 129 1.67 1.72 8.39
N GLU A 130 1.57 2.52 7.31
CA GLU A 130 0.65 2.26 6.21
C GLU A 130 0.99 0.96 5.48
N LEU A 131 2.28 0.68 5.25
CA LEU A 131 2.72 -0.55 4.59
C LEU A 131 2.40 -1.79 5.44
N ASN A 132 2.65 -1.73 6.75
CA ASN A 132 2.27 -2.79 7.67
C ASN A 132 0.76 -3.04 7.66
N SER A 133 -0.02 -1.97 7.74
CA SER A 133 -1.48 -2.08 7.73
C SER A 133 -2.01 -2.68 6.43
N VAL A 134 -1.42 -2.34 5.27
CA VAL A 134 -1.75 -2.98 3.99
C VAL A 134 -1.46 -4.49 4.04
N CYS A 135 -0.29 -4.89 4.55
CA CYS A 135 0.09 -6.30 4.61
C CYS A 135 -0.86 -7.12 5.52
N GLU A 136 -1.25 -6.55 6.67
CA GLU A 136 -2.23 -7.16 7.58
C GLU A 136 -3.60 -7.32 6.92
N LEU A 137 -4.09 -6.27 6.26
CA LEU A 137 -5.38 -6.30 5.57
C LEU A 137 -5.38 -7.27 4.38
N MET A 138 -4.30 -7.30 3.59
CA MET A 138 -4.15 -8.27 2.50
C MET A 138 -4.14 -9.70 3.04
N SER A 139 -3.45 -9.95 4.15
CA SER A 139 -3.44 -11.27 4.78
C SER A 139 -4.84 -11.69 5.24
N ALA A 140 -5.58 -10.79 5.88
CA ALA A 140 -6.95 -11.03 6.30
C ALA A 140 -7.90 -11.26 5.11
N LEU A 141 -7.72 -10.51 4.02
CA LEU A 141 -8.48 -10.70 2.79
C LEU A 141 -8.21 -12.10 2.19
N PHE A 142 -6.94 -12.48 2.05
CA PHE A 142 -6.58 -13.80 1.51
C PHE A 142 -7.11 -14.93 2.38
N GLU A 143 -7.00 -14.85 3.70
CA GLU A 143 -7.57 -15.84 4.61
C GLU A 143 -9.08 -16.02 4.39
N LYS A 144 -9.83 -14.91 4.31
CA LYS A 144 -11.27 -14.92 4.09
C LYS A 144 -11.65 -15.48 2.72
N LEU A 145 -10.94 -15.09 1.66
CA LEU A 145 -11.18 -15.60 0.31
C LEU A 145 -10.94 -17.10 0.21
N TYR A 146 -9.83 -17.60 0.78
CA TYR A 146 -9.51 -19.02 0.77
C TYR A 146 -10.49 -19.83 1.62
N PHE A 147 -10.90 -19.31 2.78
CA PHE A 147 -11.95 -19.93 3.59
C PHE A 147 -13.28 -20.01 2.82
N HIS A 148 -13.68 -18.92 2.17
CA HIS A 148 -14.90 -18.86 1.37
C HIS A 148 -14.87 -19.81 0.17
N ALA A 149 -13.71 -19.98 -0.46
CA ALA A 149 -13.50 -20.95 -1.54
C ALA A 149 -13.37 -22.41 -1.06
N GLY A 150 -13.62 -22.70 0.23
CA GLY A 150 -13.53 -24.05 0.79
C GLY A 150 -12.11 -24.61 0.90
N LYS A 151 -11.08 -23.77 0.78
CA LYS A 151 -9.65 -24.13 0.86
C LYS A 151 -8.96 -23.36 1.99
N PRO A 152 -9.35 -23.54 3.26
CA PRO A 152 -8.81 -22.73 4.35
C PRO A 152 -7.29 -22.84 4.43
N ILE A 153 -6.62 -21.69 4.42
CA ILE A 153 -5.20 -21.60 4.75
C ILE A 153 -5.09 -21.71 6.28
N GLY A 154 -4.18 -22.56 6.77
CA GLY A 154 -3.94 -22.68 8.20
C GLY A 154 -3.55 -21.33 8.83
N LYS A 155 -4.10 -21.01 10.01
CA LYS A 155 -3.80 -19.77 10.73
C LYS A 155 -2.29 -19.55 10.86
N GLY A 156 -1.82 -18.35 10.50
CA GLY A 156 -0.40 -18.00 10.51
C GLY A 156 0.41 -18.49 9.30
N LYS A 157 -0.20 -19.19 8.33
CA LYS A 157 0.48 -19.61 7.10
C LYS A 157 0.30 -18.67 5.92
N VAL A 158 -0.59 -17.68 6.03
CA VAL A 158 -0.85 -16.71 4.94
C VAL A 158 0.42 -15.96 4.55
N GLY A 159 1.19 -15.47 5.52
CA GLY A 159 2.47 -14.81 5.24
C GLY A 159 3.48 -15.70 4.53
N LEU A 160 3.51 -17.00 4.85
CA LEU A 160 4.37 -17.98 4.16
C LEU A 160 3.93 -18.21 2.71
N GLU A 161 2.62 -18.31 2.46
CA GLU A 161 2.09 -18.44 1.10
C GLU A 161 2.34 -17.18 0.27
N VAL A 162 2.19 -15.99 0.87
CA VAL A 162 2.52 -14.71 0.23
C VAL A 162 4.01 -14.65 -0.11
N ASN A 163 4.90 -14.94 0.84
CA ASN A 163 6.35 -14.99 0.60
C ASN A 163 6.69 -15.94 -0.56
N ARG A 164 6.11 -17.15 -0.54
CA ARG A 164 6.32 -18.14 -1.60
C ARG A 164 5.88 -17.63 -2.98
N VAL A 165 4.77 -16.91 -3.06
CA VAL A 165 4.28 -16.32 -4.33
C VAL A 165 5.25 -15.26 -4.84
N ILE A 166 5.78 -14.42 -3.95
CA ILE A 166 6.70 -13.32 -4.26
C ILE A 166 8.06 -13.87 -4.71
N GLU A 167 8.61 -14.84 -3.98
CA GLU A 167 9.85 -15.53 -4.35
C GLU A 167 9.71 -16.25 -5.70
N LYS A 168 8.56 -16.90 -5.94
CA LYS A 168 8.28 -17.55 -7.24
C LYS A 168 8.20 -16.54 -8.39
N ALA A 169 7.83 -15.30 -8.12
CA ALA A 169 7.85 -14.19 -9.08
C ALA A 169 9.26 -13.58 -9.26
N GLY A 170 10.29 -14.12 -8.61
CA GLY A 170 11.67 -13.63 -8.69
C GLY A 170 11.91 -12.34 -7.91
N GLN A 171 11.01 -12.00 -6.98
CA GLN A 171 11.13 -10.83 -6.12
C GLN A 171 11.70 -11.23 -4.76
N ASP A 172 12.48 -10.35 -4.15
CA ASP A 172 12.96 -10.57 -2.78
C ASP A 172 11.78 -10.44 -1.80
N ALA A 173 11.54 -11.46 -0.99
CA ALA A 173 10.52 -11.44 0.07
C ALA A 173 11.12 -11.02 1.44
N GLY A 174 12.44 -10.88 1.55
CA GLY A 174 13.14 -10.50 2.76
C GLY A 174 12.73 -9.13 3.31
N TRP A 175 12.19 -8.24 2.47
CA TRP A 175 11.70 -6.94 2.91
C TRP A 175 10.51 -7.04 3.89
N PHE A 176 9.69 -8.09 3.85
CA PHE A 176 8.62 -8.29 4.84
C PHE A 176 9.19 -8.50 6.25
N GLN A 177 10.27 -9.28 6.35
CA GLN A 177 10.95 -9.52 7.63
C GLN A 177 11.60 -8.24 8.14
N ASN A 178 12.21 -7.46 7.25
CA ASN A 178 12.78 -6.16 7.60
C ASN A 178 11.71 -5.17 8.07
N LEU A 179 10.53 -5.18 7.45
CA LEU A 179 9.42 -4.31 7.84
C LEU A 179 8.94 -4.59 9.28
N ASP A 180 8.84 -5.86 9.67
CA ASP A 180 8.47 -6.26 11.03
C ASP A 180 9.50 -5.77 12.08
N LEU A 181 10.79 -5.75 11.73
CA LEU A 181 11.87 -5.26 12.60
C LEU A 181 11.84 -3.74 12.80
N HIS A 182 11.17 -3.00 11.92
CA HIS A 182 11.12 -1.53 11.93
C HIS A 182 9.76 -0.97 12.32
N ARG A 183 8.91 -1.78 12.97
CA ARG A 183 7.53 -1.40 13.35
C ARG A 183 7.44 -0.22 14.31
N ASN A 184 8.54 0.15 14.98
CA ASN A 184 8.62 1.30 15.87
C ASN A 184 9.87 2.13 15.57
N PHE A 185 9.81 3.03 14.60
CA PHE A 185 10.98 3.87 14.28
C PHE A 185 11.34 4.85 15.41
N PHE A 186 10.38 5.19 16.28
CA PHE A 186 10.55 6.17 17.37
C PHE A 186 10.57 5.60 18.80
N ILE A 187 10.54 4.28 19.00
CA ILE A 187 10.54 3.65 20.33
C ILE A 187 11.84 2.86 20.54
#